data_AF-A0A945JWZ7-F1
#
_entry.id   AF-A0A945JWZ7-F1
#
_cell.length_a   1.000
_cell.length_b   1.000
_cell.length_c   1.000
_cell.angle_alpha   90.00
_cell.angle_beta   90.00
_cell.angle_gamma   90.00
#
_symmetry.space_group_name_H-M   'P 1'
#
loop_
_entity.id
_entity.type
_entity.pdbx_description
1 polymer ?
#
loop_
_entity_poly.entity_id
_entity_poly.type
_entity_poly.pdbx_seq_one_letter_code
_entity_poly.pdbx_strand_id
1 'polypeptide(L)'
;MTPSPLDGLGAATFVLAAVTAFYDAVRLQATQAGDDDWFTYPDFYTFQLSTPLTDYGYLDIWPGHKNLQIQAPLPALAEAVIDRAPHRLLLPASYRATPATDMPPYHRVHLASLRRTIRQAYVYEPQGAVADADLHVTCPSSPVDKWIAKVCTTVDAVPAMQWPDSEVQAPVTQSFRQIGVEEAIERLRACEGVPA
;
A
#
# COMPACT_ATOMS: atom_id res chain seq x y z
N MET A 1 2.64 -2.04 1.59
CA MET A 1 3.61 -3.16 1.60
C MET A 1 2.86 -4.43 1.30
N THR A 2 3.41 -5.38 0.54
CA THR A 2 2.71 -6.64 0.20
C THR A 2 3.63 -7.84 0.41
N PRO A 3 3.49 -8.57 1.53
CA PRO A 3 4.34 -9.70 1.85
C PRO A 3 4.17 -10.90 0.93
N SER A 4 2.93 -11.17 0.49
CA SER A 4 2.60 -12.18 -0.50
C SER A 4 1.96 -11.54 -1.75
N PRO A 5 1.94 -12.25 -2.90
CA PRO A 5 1.25 -11.77 -4.09
C PRO A 5 -0.22 -11.48 -3.77
N LEU A 6 -0.79 -10.44 -4.38
CA LEU A 6 -2.18 -9.99 -4.19
C LEU A 6 -2.57 -9.49 -2.78
N ASP A 7 -1.70 -9.55 -1.77
CA ASP A 7 -2.02 -9.03 -0.42
C ASP A 7 -2.44 -7.56 -0.43
N GLY A 8 -1.90 -6.77 -1.37
CA GLY A 8 -2.22 -5.35 -1.50
C GLY A 8 -3.69 -5.08 -1.82
N LEU A 9 -4.44 -6.09 -2.31
CA LEU A 9 -5.87 -5.95 -2.55
C LEU A 9 -6.66 -5.70 -1.27
N GLY A 10 -6.16 -6.14 -0.10
CA GLY A 10 -6.73 -5.79 1.21
C GLY A 10 -6.71 -4.29 1.53
N ALA A 11 -6.00 -3.49 0.74
CA ALA A 11 -5.91 -2.04 0.87
C ALA A 11 -6.43 -1.26 -0.36
N ALA A 12 -7.07 -1.94 -1.33
CA ALA A 12 -7.47 -1.35 -2.60
C ALA A 12 -8.38 -0.12 -2.45
N THR A 13 -9.37 -0.16 -1.55
CA THR A 13 -10.30 0.96 -1.30
C THR A 13 -9.57 2.20 -0.79
N PHE A 14 -8.57 2.04 0.09
CA PHE A 14 -7.75 3.15 0.58
C PHE A 14 -6.95 3.76 -0.57
N VAL A 15 -6.29 2.92 -1.38
CA VAL A 15 -5.52 3.38 -2.54
C VAL A 15 -6.43 4.17 -3.49
N LEU A 16 -7.59 3.62 -3.85
CA LEU A 16 -8.54 4.29 -4.75
C LEU A 16 -9.08 5.60 -4.16
N ALA A 17 -9.40 5.64 -2.87
CA ALA A 17 -9.79 6.89 -2.22
C ALA A 17 -8.66 7.94 -2.25
N ALA A 18 -7.41 7.52 -2.07
CA ALA A 18 -6.25 8.40 -2.18
C ALA A 18 -6.01 8.88 -3.62
N VAL A 19 -6.21 8.01 -4.62
CA VAL A 19 -6.17 8.35 -6.06
C VAL A 19 -7.22 9.41 -6.38
N THR A 20 -8.47 9.18 -5.94
CA THR A 20 -9.57 10.15 -6.13
C THR A 20 -9.22 11.49 -5.51
N ALA A 21 -8.79 11.50 -4.24
CA ALA A 21 -8.42 12.74 -3.55
C ALA A 21 -7.24 13.46 -4.22
N PHE A 22 -6.27 12.73 -4.78
CA PHE A 22 -5.17 13.30 -5.54
C PHE A 22 -5.66 14.00 -6.81
N TYR A 23 -6.42 13.30 -7.66
CA TYR A 23 -6.87 13.87 -8.93
C TYR A 23 -7.90 14.98 -8.74
N ASP A 24 -8.71 14.96 -7.69
CA ASP A 24 -9.59 16.07 -7.36
C ASP A 24 -8.80 17.34 -6.99
N ALA A 25 -7.73 17.20 -6.22
CA ALA A 25 -6.86 18.32 -5.88
C ALA A 25 -6.10 18.86 -7.10
N VAL A 26 -5.53 17.98 -7.93
CA VAL A 26 -4.82 18.36 -9.15
C VAL A 26 -5.76 19.07 -10.13
N ARG A 27 -6.95 18.52 -10.38
CA ARG A 27 -7.94 19.11 -11.30
C ARG A 27 -8.36 20.49 -10.82
N LEU A 28 -8.61 20.66 -9.52
CA LEU A 28 -8.97 21.96 -8.94
C LEU A 28 -7.87 23.00 -9.17
N GLN A 29 -6.61 22.64 -8.93
CA GLN A 29 -5.47 23.53 -9.14
C GLN A 29 -5.30 23.90 -10.62
N ALA A 30 -5.41 22.92 -11.51
CA ALA A 30 -5.30 23.13 -12.95
C ALA A 30 -6.39 24.08 -13.47
N THR A 31 -7.65 23.87 -13.06
CA THR A 31 -8.77 24.78 -13.38
C THR A 31 -8.52 26.19 -12.86
N GLN A 32 -7.98 26.35 -11.65
CA GLN A 32 -7.65 27.67 -11.09
C GLN A 32 -6.51 28.37 -11.83
N ALA A 33 -5.57 27.61 -12.37
CA ALA A 33 -4.45 28.12 -13.17
C ALA A 33 -4.80 28.36 -14.65
N GLY A 34 -5.97 27.91 -15.11
CA GLY A 34 -6.33 27.92 -16.53
C GLY A 34 -5.48 26.96 -17.37
N ASP A 35 -4.99 25.88 -16.75
CA ASP A 35 -4.18 24.85 -17.39
C ASP A 35 -5.04 23.63 -17.71
N ASP A 36 -5.38 23.47 -18.98
CA ASP A 36 -6.19 22.36 -19.47
C ASP A 36 -5.34 21.14 -19.93
N ASP A 37 -4.00 21.23 -19.87
CA ASP A 37 -3.06 20.20 -20.35
C ASP A 37 -2.20 19.61 -19.21
N TRP A 38 -2.80 19.41 -18.04
CA TRP A 38 -2.11 18.79 -16.91
C TRP A 38 -1.97 17.27 -17.12
N PHE A 39 -0.76 16.75 -16.95
CA PHE A 39 -0.46 15.32 -17.03
C PHE A 39 0.43 14.89 -15.87
N THR A 40 -0.16 14.26 -14.85
CA THR A 40 0.57 13.80 -13.66
C THR A 40 -0.07 12.54 -13.07
N TYR A 41 0.74 11.74 -12.39
CA TYR A 41 0.32 10.54 -11.68
C TYR A 41 0.75 10.62 -10.22
N PRO A 42 -0.03 10.06 -9.28
CA PRO A 42 0.35 10.04 -7.88
C PRO A 42 1.61 9.18 -7.68
N ASP A 43 2.48 9.60 -6.76
CA ASP A 43 3.63 8.82 -6.31
C ASP A 43 3.22 7.75 -5.29
N PHE A 44 2.45 6.77 -5.79
CA PHE A 44 2.06 5.58 -5.06
C PHE A 44 2.94 4.41 -5.45
N TYR A 45 3.35 3.61 -4.48
CA TYR A 45 4.29 2.51 -4.66
C TYR A 45 3.78 1.26 -3.97
N THR A 46 4.01 0.09 -4.57
CA THR A 46 3.96 -1.18 -3.84
C THR A 46 5.39 -1.65 -3.56
N PHE A 47 5.61 -2.08 -2.32
CA PHE A 47 6.85 -2.71 -1.89
C PHE A 47 6.52 -4.17 -1.65
N GLN A 48 6.95 -5.04 -2.55
CA GLN A 48 6.58 -6.46 -2.61
C GLN A 48 7.74 -7.32 -2.15
N LEU A 49 7.52 -8.17 -1.15
CA LEU A 49 8.59 -8.91 -0.47
C LEU A 49 8.78 -10.32 -1.03
N SER A 50 7.83 -10.80 -1.83
CA SER A 50 7.84 -12.12 -2.45
C SER A 50 7.74 -12.02 -3.97
N THR A 51 8.07 -13.12 -4.64
CA THR A 51 7.72 -13.35 -6.04
C THR A 51 6.48 -14.27 -6.14
N PRO A 52 5.75 -14.26 -7.26
CA PRO A 52 5.86 -13.32 -8.39
C PRO A 52 5.41 -11.89 -8.03
N LEU A 53 5.90 -10.90 -8.80
CA LEU A 53 5.51 -9.49 -8.64
C LEU A 53 4.10 -9.28 -9.20
N THR A 54 3.19 -8.81 -8.36
CA THR A 54 1.83 -8.41 -8.77
C THR A 54 1.87 -7.03 -9.44
N ASP A 55 1.20 -6.87 -10.58
CA ASP A 55 1.05 -5.55 -11.20
C ASP A 55 -0.24 -4.87 -10.71
N TYR A 56 -0.08 -3.87 -9.83
CA TYR A 56 -1.18 -3.08 -9.30
C TYR A 56 -1.50 -1.84 -10.15
N GLY A 57 -1.03 -1.77 -11.40
CA GLY A 57 -1.23 -0.62 -12.30
C GLY A 57 -2.70 -0.28 -12.56
N TYR A 58 -3.61 -1.26 -12.51
CA TYR A 58 -5.05 -1.04 -12.60
C TYR A 58 -5.67 -0.33 -11.36
N LEU A 59 -4.89 -0.10 -10.31
CA LEU A 59 -5.25 0.73 -9.15
C LEU A 59 -4.49 2.07 -9.16
N ASP A 60 -4.04 2.53 -10.33
CA ASP A 60 -3.24 3.75 -10.54
C ASP A 60 -1.87 3.77 -9.83
N ILE A 61 -1.32 2.58 -9.55
CA ILE A 61 0.09 2.42 -9.17
C ILE A 61 0.92 2.32 -10.46
N TRP A 62 1.08 3.48 -11.10
CA TRP A 62 1.66 3.62 -12.44
C TRP A 62 2.77 4.68 -12.48
N PRO A 63 3.83 4.48 -13.28
CA PRO A 63 4.08 3.36 -14.21
C PRO A 63 4.65 2.11 -13.52
N GLY A 64 4.82 1.03 -14.27
CA GLY A 64 5.19 -0.29 -13.74
C GLY A 64 6.40 -0.32 -12.79
N HIS A 65 7.36 0.61 -12.91
CA HIS A 65 8.49 0.72 -11.98
C HIS A 65 8.11 1.15 -10.55
N LYS A 66 6.83 1.51 -10.32
CA LYS A 66 6.28 1.78 -8.99
C LYS A 66 5.81 0.51 -8.26
N ASN A 67 5.76 -0.63 -8.95
CA ASN A 67 5.65 -1.95 -8.33
C ASN A 67 7.07 -2.48 -8.07
N LEU A 68 7.53 -2.36 -6.83
CA LEU A 68 8.91 -2.61 -6.45
C LEU A 68 9.05 -4.01 -5.86
N GLN A 69 9.90 -4.83 -6.46
CA GLN A 69 10.40 -6.03 -5.81
C GLN A 69 11.49 -5.63 -4.81
N ILE A 70 11.35 -6.10 -3.58
CA ILE A 70 12.33 -5.88 -2.51
C ILE A 70 13.08 -7.17 -2.32
N GLN A 71 14.38 -7.15 -2.60
CA GLN A 71 15.28 -8.30 -2.47
C GLN A 71 16.37 -7.99 -1.44
N ALA A 72 16.89 -9.04 -0.80
CA ALA A 72 18.03 -8.96 0.11
C ALA A 72 19.30 -8.42 -0.60
N PRO A 73 20.27 -7.85 0.15
CA PRO A 73 20.38 -7.83 1.61
C PRO A 73 19.59 -6.72 2.30
N LEU A 74 19.16 -6.98 3.54
CA LEU A 74 18.47 -6.04 4.41
C LEU A 74 19.43 -4.94 4.91
N PRO A 75 18.98 -3.68 5.09
CA PRO A 75 17.59 -3.24 5.13
C PRO A 75 17.09 -2.61 3.81
N ALA A 76 17.09 -3.40 2.73
CA ALA A 76 16.59 -2.98 1.41
C ALA A 76 15.16 -2.40 1.44
N LEU A 77 14.32 -2.79 2.40
CA LEU A 77 12.98 -2.26 2.48
C LEU A 77 12.92 -0.88 3.12
N ALA A 78 13.62 -0.69 4.24
CA ALA A 78 13.70 0.63 4.87
C ALA A 78 14.33 1.65 3.92
N GLU A 79 15.37 1.25 3.19
CA GLU A 79 16.02 2.09 2.17
C GLU A 79 15.04 2.43 1.04
N ALA A 80 14.30 1.45 0.51
CA ALA A 80 13.30 1.72 -0.52
C ALA A 80 12.19 2.68 -0.02
N VAL A 81 11.75 2.57 1.23
CA VAL A 81 10.80 3.51 1.83
C VAL A 81 11.42 4.90 1.97
N ILE A 82 12.67 5.00 2.42
CA ILE A 82 13.37 6.29 2.54
C ILE A 82 13.51 6.95 1.17
N ASP A 83 13.91 6.21 0.14
CA ASP A 83 14.20 6.71 -1.20
C ASP A 83 12.94 7.19 -1.92
N ARG A 84 11.80 6.52 -1.72
CA ARG A 84 10.50 6.92 -2.30
C ARG A 84 9.73 7.91 -1.44
N ALA A 85 10.20 8.12 -0.23
CA ALA A 85 9.69 9.11 0.72
C ALA A 85 8.14 9.18 0.83
N PRO A 86 7.41 8.06 1.00
CA PRO A 86 5.95 8.10 1.06
C PRO A 86 5.48 8.80 2.34
N HIS A 87 4.59 9.78 2.18
CA HIS A 87 3.98 10.46 3.33
C HIS A 87 3.00 9.57 4.11
N ARG A 88 2.39 8.59 3.43
CA ARG A 88 1.46 7.61 4.01
C ARG A 88 1.97 6.21 3.76
N LEU A 89 2.05 5.40 4.80
CA LEU A 89 2.51 4.02 4.72
C LEU A 89 1.39 3.05 5.09
N LEU A 90 1.12 2.07 4.23
CA LEU A 90 0.19 0.97 4.49
C LEU A 90 0.96 -0.32 4.75
N LEU A 91 0.75 -0.92 5.92
CA LEU A 91 1.45 -2.10 6.44
C LEU A 91 0.46 -3.23 6.74
N PRO A 92 0.77 -4.51 6.45
CA PRO A 92 -0.06 -5.61 6.88
C PRO A 92 -0.07 -5.73 8.41
N ALA A 93 -1.23 -5.97 9.01
CA ALA A 93 -1.39 -5.99 10.46
C ALA A 93 -0.77 -7.25 11.11
N SER A 94 -0.64 -8.33 10.34
CA SER A 94 0.01 -9.59 10.72
C SER A 94 1.49 -9.44 11.09
N TYR A 95 2.18 -8.47 10.47
CA TYR A 95 3.56 -8.12 10.81
C TYR A 95 3.54 -7.19 12.02
N ARG A 96 3.31 -7.76 13.19
CA ARG A 96 3.47 -7.08 14.47
C ARG A 96 4.95 -7.04 14.83
N ALA A 97 5.31 -6.13 15.73
CA ALA A 97 6.60 -6.16 16.38
C ALA A 97 6.71 -7.47 17.19
N THR A 98 7.17 -8.55 16.56
CA THR A 98 7.71 -9.68 17.30
C THR A 98 8.97 -9.15 18.01
N PRO A 99 9.18 -9.43 19.31
CA PRO A 99 10.39 -9.03 20.00
C PRO A 99 11.59 -9.43 19.14
N ALA A 100 12.35 -8.45 18.70
CA ALA A 100 13.45 -8.62 17.76
C ALA A 100 14.49 -9.56 18.37
N THR A 101 14.43 -10.85 18.03
CA THR A 101 15.40 -11.80 18.57
C THR A 101 16.65 -11.95 17.71
N ASP A 102 16.66 -11.56 16.44
CA ASP A 102 17.86 -11.77 15.60
C ASP A 102 18.26 -10.63 14.64
N MET A 103 17.43 -9.60 14.44
CA MET A 103 17.75 -8.51 13.51
C MET A 103 18.36 -7.29 14.21
N PRO A 104 19.52 -6.76 13.74
CA PRO A 104 20.08 -5.56 14.30
C PRO A 104 19.12 -4.37 14.10
N PRO A 105 19.09 -3.41 15.04
CA PRO A 105 18.30 -2.20 14.86
C PRO A 105 18.80 -1.42 13.63
N TYR A 106 17.90 -0.67 13.01
CA TYR A 106 18.29 0.27 11.95
C TYR A 106 19.36 1.24 12.44
N HIS A 107 20.28 1.58 11.55
CA HIS A 107 21.24 2.65 11.80
C HIS A 107 20.49 3.96 12.12
N ARG A 108 21.04 4.78 13.04
CA ARG A 108 20.41 6.03 13.50
C ARG A 108 20.00 6.98 12.37
N VAL A 109 20.74 7.00 11.27
CA VAL A 109 20.40 7.82 10.09
C VAL A 109 19.15 7.29 9.39
N HIS A 110 18.97 5.97 9.27
CA HIS A 110 17.75 5.38 8.70
C HIS A 110 16.54 5.70 9.58
N LEU A 111 16.67 5.56 10.91
CA LEU A 111 15.61 5.92 11.86
C LEU A 111 15.20 7.39 11.72
N ALA A 112 16.17 8.31 11.65
CA ALA A 112 15.89 9.74 11.48
C ALA A 112 15.19 10.03 10.14
N SER A 113 15.63 9.39 9.05
CA SER A 113 15.00 9.53 7.73
C SER A 113 13.56 8.99 7.73
N LEU A 114 13.33 7.79 8.26
CA LEU A 114 11.99 7.19 8.35
C LEU A 114 11.02 8.07 9.15
N ARG A 115 11.46 8.60 10.29
CA ARG A 115 10.66 9.52 11.12
C ARG A 115 10.30 10.83 10.42
N ARG A 116 11.17 11.34 9.54
CA ARG A 116 10.90 12.55 8.75
C ARG A 116 9.95 12.26 7.59
N THR A 117 10.11 11.10 6.98
CA THR A 117 9.37 10.67 5.78
C THR A 117 7.93 10.29 6.10
N ILE A 118 7.74 9.39 7.08
CA ILE A 118 6.43 8.79 7.38
C ILE A 118 5.63 9.78 8.23
N ARG A 119 4.58 10.37 7.64
CA ARG A 119 3.67 11.28 8.37
C ARG A 119 2.48 10.56 8.95
N GLN A 120 1.93 9.58 8.22
CA GLN A 120 0.83 8.75 8.66
C GLN A 120 1.13 7.30 8.29
N ALA A 121 0.72 6.38 9.16
CA ALA A 121 0.80 4.97 8.88
C ALA A 121 -0.52 4.29 9.29
N TYR A 122 -0.94 3.34 8.48
CA TYR A 122 -2.12 2.53 8.75
C TYR A 122 -1.76 1.06 8.57
N VAL A 123 -2.41 0.22 9.36
CA VAL A 123 -2.41 -1.22 9.12
C VAL A 123 -3.66 -1.65 8.37
N TYR A 124 -3.50 -2.68 7.56
CA TYR A 124 -4.57 -3.34 6.83
C TYR A 124 -4.39 -4.87 6.95
N GLU A 125 -5.43 -5.64 6.67
CA GLU A 125 -5.30 -7.10 6.52
C GLU A 125 -5.53 -7.49 5.05
N PRO A 126 -4.86 -8.54 4.53
CA PRO A 126 -5.07 -9.00 3.15
C PRO A 126 -6.53 -9.32 2.80
N GLN A 127 -7.35 -9.68 3.80
CA GLN A 127 -8.78 -9.94 3.65
C GLN A 127 -9.64 -8.64 3.67
N GLY A 128 -9.02 -7.47 3.81
CA GLY A 128 -9.70 -6.18 3.80
C GLY A 128 -10.34 -5.74 5.13
N ALA A 129 -10.20 -6.52 6.20
CA ALA A 129 -10.79 -6.19 7.50
C ALA A 129 -9.77 -6.34 8.64
N VAL A 130 -9.43 -5.23 9.30
CA VAL A 130 -8.57 -5.22 10.49
C VAL A 130 -9.39 -5.08 11.78
N ALA A 131 -8.89 -5.68 12.86
CA ALA A 131 -9.43 -5.49 14.21
C ALA A 131 -9.14 -4.07 14.74
N ASP A 132 -10.02 -3.57 15.61
CA ASP A 132 -9.94 -2.24 16.23
C ASP A 132 -9.78 -1.09 15.21
N ALA A 133 -10.44 -1.23 14.06
CA ALA A 133 -10.37 -0.24 12.99
C ALA A 133 -10.91 1.13 13.44
N ASP A 134 -10.19 2.18 13.05
CA ASP A 134 -10.57 3.59 13.25
C ASP A 134 -10.87 4.31 11.94
N LEU A 135 -10.66 3.64 10.81
CA LEU A 135 -10.94 4.13 9.47
C LEU A 135 -11.62 3.04 8.63
N HIS A 136 -12.74 3.40 8.02
CA HIS A 136 -13.44 2.56 7.04
C HIS A 136 -13.52 3.32 5.73
N VAL A 137 -13.15 2.65 4.64
CA VAL A 137 -13.25 3.20 3.29
C VAL A 137 -14.18 2.33 2.48
N THR A 138 -15.22 2.96 1.95
CA THR A 138 -16.24 2.29 1.14
C THR A 138 -16.19 2.83 -0.28
N CYS A 139 -16.17 1.93 -1.26
CA CYS A 139 -16.27 2.28 -2.67
C CYS A 139 -17.40 1.48 -3.35
N PRO A 140 -17.95 1.95 -4.49
CA PRO A 140 -18.81 1.10 -5.30
C PRO A 140 -18.04 -0.14 -5.77
N SER A 141 -18.73 -1.27 -5.94
CA SER A 141 -18.10 -2.48 -6.50
C SER A 141 -17.75 -2.30 -7.97
N SER A 142 -18.62 -1.69 -8.77
CA SER A 142 -18.36 -1.38 -10.18
C SER A 142 -17.92 0.08 -10.36
N PRO A 143 -16.90 0.36 -11.21
CA PRO A 143 -16.14 -0.56 -12.06
C PRO A 143 -14.91 -1.20 -11.37
N VAL A 144 -14.76 -1.04 -10.05
CA VAL A 144 -13.57 -1.43 -9.30
C VAL A 144 -13.30 -2.94 -9.39
N ASP A 145 -14.34 -3.75 -9.35
CA ASP A 145 -14.32 -5.20 -9.53
C ASP A 145 -13.56 -5.63 -10.79
N LYS A 146 -13.75 -4.90 -11.90
CA LYS A 146 -13.06 -5.17 -13.17
C LYS A 146 -11.57 -4.89 -13.06
N TRP A 147 -11.21 -3.80 -12.37
CA TRP A 147 -9.80 -3.45 -12.13
C TRP A 147 -9.12 -4.46 -11.22
N ILE A 148 -9.80 -4.88 -10.14
CA ILE A 148 -9.33 -5.92 -9.22
C ILE A 148 -9.15 -7.24 -9.96
N ALA A 149 -10.12 -7.65 -10.77
CA ALA A 149 -10.01 -8.85 -11.60
C ALA A 149 -8.78 -8.78 -12.53
N LYS A 150 -8.50 -7.62 -13.12
CA LYS A 150 -7.29 -7.43 -13.94
C LYS A 150 -6.00 -7.56 -13.13
N VAL A 151 -5.93 -7.00 -11.92
CA VAL A 151 -4.78 -7.21 -11.02
C VAL A 151 -4.59 -8.69 -10.71
N CYS A 152 -5.66 -9.42 -10.40
CA CYS A 152 -5.61 -10.86 -10.13
C CYS A 152 -5.06 -11.68 -11.30
N THR A 153 -5.24 -11.23 -12.55
CA THR A 153 -4.68 -11.94 -13.72
C THR A 153 -3.17 -11.74 -13.93
N THR A 154 -2.51 -10.89 -13.14
CA THR A 154 -1.09 -10.56 -13.32
C THR A 154 -0.16 -11.61 -12.74
N VAL A 155 -0.67 -12.47 -11.84
CA VAL A 155 0.07 -13.54 -11.17
C VAL A 155 -0.81 -14.78 -11.01
N ASP A 156 -0.19 -15.96 -10.96
CA ASP A 156 -0.89 -17.21 -10.63
C ASP A 156 -0.94 -17.39 -9.10
N ALA A 157 -1.81 -16.62 -8.46
CA ALA A 157 -2.03 -16.65 -7.01
C ALA A 157 -3.51 -16.42 -6.68
N VAL A 158 -3.95 -16.94 -5.53
CA VAL A 158 -5.32 -16.74 -5.05
C VAL A 158 -5.34 -15.54 -4.10
N PRO A 159 -6.16 -14.50 -4.36
CA PRO A 159 -6.24 -13.34 -3.47
C PRO A 159 -6.91 -13.72 -2.15
N ALA A 160 -6.40 -13.18 -1.04
CA ALA A 160 -7.04 -13.31 0.27
C ALA A 160 -8.34 -12.50 0.37
N MET A 161 -8.35 -11.30 -0.22
CA MET A 161 -9.55 -10.47 -0.36
C MET A 161 -10.46 -11.06 -1.43
N GLN A 162 -11.69 -11.41 -1.05
CA GLN A 162 -12.74 -11.75 -2.02
C GLN A 162 -13.51 -10.49 -2.40
N TRP A 163 -13.25 -9.98 -3.60
CA TRP A 163 -14.03 -8.88 -4.13
C TRP A 163 -15.38 -9.39 -4.64
N PRO A 164 -16.51 -8.75 -4.31
CA PRO A 164 -17.81 -9.19 -4.79
C PRO A 164 -17.93 -9.01 -6.30
N ASP A 165 -18.66 -9.93 -6.94
CA ASP A 165 -18.95 -9.86 -8.37
C ASP A 165 -19.74 -8.58 -8.71
N SER A 166 -19.52 -8.04 -9.93
CA SER A 166 -20.21 -6.83 -10.41
C SER A 166 -21.74 -6.95 -10.37
N GLU A 167 -22.26 -8.17 -10.52
CA GLU A 167 -23.70 -8.44 -10.54
C GLU A 167 -24.37 -8.13 -9.20
N VAL A 168 -23.62 -8.23 -8.10
CA VAL A 168 -24.16 -8.00 -6.75
C VAL A 168 -24.39 -6.52 -6.48
N GLN A 169 -23.73 -5.61 -7.22
CA GLN A 169 -23.76 -4.14 -7.07
C GLN A 169 -23.63 -3.62 -5.62
N ALA A 170 -23.17 -4.45 -4.69
CA ALA A 170 -22.98 -4.07 -3.29
C ALA A 170 -21.68 -3.28 -3.14
N PRO A 171 -21.66 -2.19 -2.36
CA PRO A 171 -20.42 -1.46 -2.10
C PRO A 171 -19.44 -2.33 -1.31
N VAL A 172 -18.15 -2.13 -1.58
CA VAL A 172 -17.07 -2.82 -0.87
C VAL A 172 -16.54 -1.89 0.20
N THR A 173 -16.43 -2.40 1.43
CA THR A 173 -15.83 -1.67 2.55
C THR A 173 -14.61 -2.43 3.03
N GLN A 174 -13.48 -1.73 3.14
CA GLN A 174 -12.32 -2.23 3.84
C GLN A 174 -12.04 -1.35 5.06
N SER A 175 -11.46 -1.96 6.09
CA SER A 175 -11.15 -1.29 7.34
C SER A 175 -9.65 -1.21 7.57
N PHE A 176 -9.24 -0.11 8.21
CA PHE A 176 -7.86 0.25 8.48
C PHE A 176 -7.76 0.75 9.91
N ARG A 177 -6.56 0.60 10.49
CA ARG A 177 -6.26 1.14 11.82
C ARG A 177 -5.04 2.02 11.74
N GLN A 178 -5.15 3.27 12.17
CA GLN A 178 -4.01 4.16 12.23
C GLN A 178 -3.03 3.70 13.30
N ILE A 179 -1.73 3.79 13.00
CA ILE A 179 -0.65 3.46 13.93
C ILE A 179 0.34 4.63 14.03
N GLY A 180 1.07 4.65 15.15
CA GLY A 180 2.15 5.62 15.35
C GLY A 180 3.36 5.35 14.45
N VAL A 181 4.19 6.37 14.24
CA VAL A 181 5.41 6.27 13.42
C VAL A 181 6.39 5.24 13.97
N GLU A 182 6.57 5.17 15.29
CA GLU A 182 7.47 4.18 15.90
C GLU A 182 6.97 2.75 15.69
N GLU A 183 5.66 2.50 15.86
CA GLU A 183 5.05 1.21 15.55
C GLU A 183 5.25 0.88 14.05
N ALA A 184 5.08 1.85 13.15
CA ALA A 184 5.29 1.63 11.73
C ALA A 184 6.74 1.23 11.40
N ILE A 185 7.73 1.84 12.06
CA ILE A 185 9.15 1.49 11.91
C ILE A 185 9.45 0.09 12.45
N GLU A 186 8.88 -0.28 13.59
CA GLU A 186 9.03 -1.63 14.14
C GLU A 186 8.42 -2.69 13.22
N ARG A 187 7.26 -2.40 12.63
CA ARG A 187 6.61 -3.28 11.65
C ARG A 187 7.38 -3.39 10.35
N LEU A 188 7.95 -2.29 9.84
CA LEU A 188 8.86 -2.32 8.69
C LEU A 188 10.03 -3.28 8.93
N ARG A 189 10.64 -3.20 10.12
CA ARG A 189 11.72 -4.12 10.51
C ARG A 189 11.24 -5.56 10.62
N ALA A 190 10.03 -5.79 11.13
CA ALA A 190 9.45 -7.12 11.19
C ALA A 190 9.19 -7.69 9.78
N CYS A 191 8.74 -6.88 8.84
CA CYS A 191 8.55 -7.26 7.43
C CYS A 191 9.86 -7.71 6.79
N GLU A 192 10.98 -7.04 7.10
CA GLU A 192 12.30 -7.41 6.59
C GLU A 192 12.82 -8.73 7.16
N GLY A 193 12.55 -9.02 8.44
CA GLY A 193 13.09 -10.19 9.13
C GLY A 193 12.46 -11.54 8.71
N VAL A 194 11.43 -11.54 7.88
CA VAL A 194 10.81 -12.78 7.41
C VAL A 194 11.54 -13.26 6.14
N PRO A 195 12.13 -14.48 6.14
CA PRO A 195 12.75 -15.01 4.93
C PRO A 195 11.71 -15.17 3.82
N ALA A 196 12.12 -14.81 2.60
CA ALA A 196 11.32 -14.96 1.38
C ALA A 196 11.10 -16.42 0.99
#